data_AF-A0A6V8NFS8-F1
#
_entry.id   AF-A0A6V8NFS8-F1
#
_cell.length_a   1.000
_cell.length_b   1.000
_cell.length_c   1.000
_cell.angle_alpha   90.00
_cell.angle_beta   90.00
_cell.angle_gamma   90.00
#
_symmetry.space_group_name_H-M   'P 1'
#
loop_
_entity.id
_entity.type
_entity.pdbx_description
1 polymer ?
#
loop_
_entity_poly.entity_id
_entity_poly.type
_entity_poly.pdbx_seq_one_letter_code
_entity_poly.pdbx_strand_id
1 'polypeptide(L)'
;MQYLKLKESLKDFTVFSLADIRRVDSSFHRRRLNEWQEKRYIKKLIKGYYIFSDLELNENVLFEIANRIYAPSYVSLEIALSY
;
A
#
# COMPACT_ATOMS: atom_id res chain seq x y z
N MET A 1 2.50 -5.23 -16.83
CA MET A 1 1.56 -5.93 -15.93
C MET A 1 0.09 -5.53 -16.09
N GLN A 2 -0.84 -6.50 -15.96
CA GLN A 2 -2.29 -6.28 -15.79
C GLN A 2 -2.64 -6.05 -14.30
N TYR A 3 -3.75 -5.35 -14.03
CA TYR A 3 -4.18 -5.05 -12.66
C TYR A 3 -4.45 -6.31 -11.82
N LEU A 4 -5.20 -7.27 -12.37
CA LEU A 4 -5.55 -8.51 -11.66
C LEU A 4 -4.32 -9.28 -11.19
N LYS A 5 -3.29 -9.36 -12.04
CA LYS A 5 -2.01 -10.00 -11.68
C LYS A 5 -1.32 -9.29 -10.51
N LEU A 6 -1.32 -7.95 -10.51
CA LEU A 6 -0.78 -7.19 -9.37
C LEU A 6 -1.58 -7.47 -8.10
N LYS A 7 -2.91 -7.40 -8.19
CA LYS A 7 -3.82 -7.61 -7.07
C LYS A 7 -3.63 -8.99 -6.45
N GLU A 8 -3.51 -10.03 -7.27
CA GLU A 8 -3.25 -11.38 -6.80
C GLU A 8 -1.86 -11.52 -6.15
N SER A 9 -0.83 -10.90 -6.75
CA SER A 9 0.55 -10.97 -6.25
C SER A 9 0.76 -10.22 -4.93
N LEU A 10 -0.03 -9.16 -4.69
CA LEU A 10 0.08 -8.30 -3.50
C LEU A 10 -1.17 -8.34 -2.63
N LYS A 11 -2.00 -9.39 -2.75
CA LYS A 11 -3.28 -9.50 -2.02
C LYS A 11 -3.12 -9.42 -0.49
N ASP A 12 -1.99 -9.90 0.01
CA ASP A 12 -1.67 -9.96 1.45
C ASP A 12 -0.97 -8.66 1.94
N PHE A 13 -0.77 -7.68 1.05
CA PHE A 13 -0.15 -6.40 1.39
C PHE A 13 -1.22 -5.35 1.71
N THR A 14 -1.25 -4.89 2.94
CA THR A 14 -2.07 -3.73 3.35
C THR A 14 -1.64 -2.46 2.62
N VAL A 15 -0.32 -2.24 2.50
CA VAL A 15 0.29 -1.15 1.74
C VAL A 15 1.40 -1.72 0.87
N PHE A 16 1.46 -1.25 -0.37
CA PHE A 16 2.55 -1.59 -1.29
C PHE A 16 3.21 -0.34 -1.87
N SER A 17 4.51 -0.47 -2.11
CA SER A 17 5.34 0.57 -2.70
C SER A 17 5.60 0.31 -4.18
N LEU A 18 6.15 1.32 -4.88
CA LEU A 18 6.68 1.12 -6.22
C LEU A 18 7.80 0.06 -6.28
N ALA A 19 8.57 -0.11 -5.20
CA ALA A 19 9.60 -1.13 -5.13
C ALA A 19 8.99 -2.54 -5.09
N ASP A 20 7.90 -2.73 -4.34
CA ASP A 20 7.19 -4.02 -4.27
C ASP A 20 6.61 -4.40 -5.63
N ILE A 21 6.01 -3.42 -6.33
CA ILE A 21 5.53 -3.62 -7.70
C ILE A 21 6.68 -4.04 -8.63
N ARG A 22 7.86 -3.41 -8.51
CA ARG A 22 9.03 -3.75 -9.33
C ARG A 22 9.65 -5.10 -8.99
N ARG A 23 9.46 -5.62 -7.77
CA ARG A 23 9.86 -6.98 -7.41
C ARG A 23 8.99 -8.03 -8.12
N VAL A 24 7.73 -7.70 -8.40
CA VAL A 24 6.81 -8.57 -9.16
C VAL A 24 7.00 -8.41 -10.68
N ASP A 25 7.18 -7.18 -11.16
CA ASP A 25 7.42 -6.85 -12.57
C ASP A 25 8.54 -5.80 -12.67
N SER A 26 9.77 -6.25 -12.95
CA SER A 26 10.94 -5.37 -13.07
C SER A 26 10.82 -4.33 -14.18
N SER A 27 10.01 -4.62 -15.20
CA SER A 27 9.73 -3.74 -16.35
C SER A 27 8.53 -2.82 -16.13
N PHE A 28 8.02 -2.71 -14.89
CA PHE A 28 6.78 -2.01 -14.60
C PHE A 28 6.80 -0.53 -15.02
N HIS A 29 5.88 -0.17 -15.92
CA HIS A 29 5.65 1.20 -16.34
C HIS A 29 4.80 1.98 -15.34
N ARG A 30 5.40 3.00 -14.72
CA ARG A 30 4.77 3.86 -13.70
C ARG A 30 3.47 4.54 -14.15
N ARG A 31 3.30 4.79 -15.45
CA ARG A 31 2.08 5.38 -16.04
C ARG A 31 0.81 4.57 -15.70
N ARG A 32 0.92 3.24 -15.58
CA ARG A 32 -0.22 2.37 -15.22
C ARG A 32 -0.83 2.73 -13.88
N LEU A 33 -0.05 3.26 -12.93
CA LEU A 33 -0.57 3.70 -11.64
C LEU A 33 -1.53 4.89 -11.77
N ASN A 34 -1.31 5.79 -12.74
CA ASN A 34 -2.23 6.91 -12.97
C ASN A 34 -3.55 6.38 -13.53
N GLU A 35 -3.48 5.52 -14.56
CA GLU A 35 -4.65 4.86 -15.14
C GLU A 35 -5.46 4.07 -14.09
N TRP A 36 -4.79 3.37 -13.17
CA TRP A 36 -5.44 2.61 -12.10
C TRP A 36 -6.03 3.48 -10.98
N GLN A 37 -5.42 4.65 -10.70
CA GLN A 37 -6.01 5.63 -9.78
C GLN A 37 -7.28 6.24 -10.39
N GLU A 38 -7.26 6.64 -11.66
CA GLU A 38 -8.43 7.17 -12.36
C GLU A 38 -9.59 6.17 -12.39
N LYS A 39 -9.27 4.88 -12.61
CA LYS A 39 -10.24 3.77 -12.55
C LYS A 39 -10.65 3.36 -11.13
N ARG A 40 -10.15 4.04 -10.09
CA ARG A 40 -10.39 3.74 -8.67
C ARG A 40 -10.02 2.31 -8.27
N TYR A 41 -9.03 1.71 -8.90
CA TYR A 41 -8.52 0.39 -8.51
C TYR A 41 -7.55 0.46 -7.33
N ILE A 42 -6.80 1.56 -7.26
CA ILE A 42 -5.85 1.84 -6.18
C ILE A 42 -6.06 3.26 -5.67
N LYS A 43 -5.71 3.48 -4.40
CA LYS A 43 -5.63 4.81 -3.80
C LYS A 43 -4.18 5.11 -3.46
N LYS A 44 -3.74 6.33 -3.75
CA LYS A 44 -2.42 6.81 -3.34
C LYS A 44 -2.53 7.37 -1.92
N LEU A 45 -1.71 6.87 -1.01
CA LEU A 45 -1.61 7.41 0.35
C LEU A 45 -0.63 8.59 0.37
N ILE A 46 0.62 8.32 0.00
CA ILE A 46 1.70 9.31 -0.11
C ILE A 46 2.55 9.03 -1.36
N LYS A 47 3.62 9.81 -1.59
CA LYS A 47 4.50 9.59 -2.74
C LYS A 47 5.12 8.18 -2.69
N GLY A 48 4.74 7.34 -3.65
CA GLY A 48 5.33 6.02 -3.84
C GLY A 48 4.65 4.88 -3.09
N TYR A 49 3.64 5.18 -2.28
CA TYR A 49 2.87 4.19 -1.51
C TYR A 49 1.39 4.22 -1.90
N TYR A 50 0.82 3.04 -2.05
CA TYR A 50 -0.53 2.83 -2.56
C TYR A 50 -1.21 1.70 -1.77
N ILE A 51 -2.53 1.72 -1.79
CA ILE A 51 -3.41 0.65 -1.30
C ILE A 51 -4.39 0.26 -2.40
N PHE A 52 -4.93 -0.95 -2.33
CA PHE A 52 -6.07 -1.33 -3.15
C PHE A 52 -7.33 -0.60 -2.67
N SER A 53 -8.19 -0.18 -3.62
CA SER A 53 -9.37 0.60 -3.26
C SER A 53 -10.43 -0.18 -2.48
N ASP A 54 -10.43 -1.51 -2.61
CA ASP A 54 -11.32 -2.45 -1.92
C ASP A 54 -10.80 -2.90 -0.55
N LEU A 55 -9.66 -2.36 -0.10
CA LEU A 55 -9.19 -2.56 1.27
C LEU A 55 -10.15 -1.87 2.25
N GLU A 56 -10.74 -2.63 3.16
CA GLU A 56 -11.54 -2.10 4.26
C GLU A 56 -10.64 -1.41 5.29
N LEU A 57 -11.02 -0.19 5.68
CA LEU A 57 -10.26 0.60 6.65
C LEU A 57 -10.84 0.36 8.05
N ASN A 58 -10.00 -0.14 8.95
CA ASN A 58 -10.24 -0.21 10.38
C ASN A 58 -9.00 0.30 11.14
N GLU A 59 -9.07 0.39 12.47
CA GLU A 59 -7.97 0.93 13.28
C GLU A 59 -6.66 0.16 13.08
N ASN A 60 -6.71 -1.18 13.04
CA ASN A 60 -5.52 -2.02 12.84
C ASN A 60 -4.87 -1.76 11.47
N VAL A 61 -5.67 -1.63 10.41
CA VAL A 61 -5.21 -1.31 9.06
C VAL A 61 -4.58 0.08 9.00
N LEU A 62 -5.24 1.08 9.59
CA LEU A 62 -4.70 2.44 9.65
C LEU A 62 -3.40 2.50 10.45
N PHE A 63 -3.33 1.76 11.55
CA PHE A 63 -2.14 1.62 12.36
C PHE A 63 -0.98 0.99 11.57
N GLU A 64 -1.22 -0.11 10.87
CA GLU A 64 -0.21 -0.73 10.01
C GLU A 64 0.24 0.22 8.88
N ILE A 65 -0.71 0.91 8.24
CA ILE A 65 -0.41 1.90 7.20
C ILE A 65 0.56 2.95 7.72
N ALA A 66 0.26 3.57 8.87
CA ALA A 66 1.11 4.59 9.49
C ALA A 66 2.50 4.05 9.79
N ASN A 67 2.58 2.82 10.32
CA ASN A 67 3.85 2.18 10.65
C ASN A 67 4.70 1.82 9.42
N ARG A 68 4.07 1.53 8.27
CA ARG A 68 4.80 1.21 7.03
C ARG A 68 5.27 2.43 6.25
N ILE A 69 4.49 3.51 6.22
CA ILE A 69 4.80 4.67 5.35
C ILE A 69 5.79 5.67 6.00
N TYR A 70 5.90 5.66 7.33
CA TYR A 70 6.81 6.52 8.09
C TYR A 70 7.89 5.68 8.76
N ALA A 71 9.10 5.65 8.18
CA ALA A 71 10.25 4.95 8.75
C ALA A 71 11.31 5.95 9.27
N PRO A 72 11.93 5.71 10.44
CA PRO A 72 11.56 4.70 11.44
C PRO A 72 10.18 5.01 12.04
N SER A 73 9.37 3.97 12.25
CA SER A 73 8.07 4.17 12.88
C SER A 73 8.19 4.01 14.38
N TYR A 74 7.76 5.03 15.12
CA TYR A 74 7.71 5.03 16.57
C TYR A 74 6.25 5.01 17.01
N VAL A 75 5.93 4.08 17.90
CA VAL A 75 4.68 4.11 18.67
C VAL A 75 4.92 4.85 19.98
N SER A 76 3.92 5.58 20.48
CA SER A 76 4.06 6.24 21.79
C SER A 76 4.13 5.20 22.91
N LEU A 77 4.67 5.60 24.07
CA LEU A 77 4.69 4.74 25.26
C LEU A 77 3.26 4.35 25.68
N GLU A 78 2.29 5.27 25.61
CA GLU A 78 0.91 4.95 25.99
C GLU A 78 0.31 3.89 25.05
N ILE A 79 0.51 4.02 23.74
CA ILE A 79 0.07 3.04 22.74
C ILE A 79 0.74 1.68 22.98
N ALA A 80 2.04 1.66 23.32
CA ALA A 80 2.77 0.43 23.57
C ALA A 80 2.30 -0.31 24.84
N LEU A 81 1.73 0.41 25.81
CA LEU A 81 1.24 -0.14 27.09
C LEU A 81 -0.29 -0.36 27.13
N SER A 82 -1.02 -0.01 26.07
CA SER A 82 -2.48 -0.14 26.03
C SER A 82 -2.99 -1.50 25.54
N TYR A 83 -2.09 -2.42 25.19
CA TYR A 83 -2.36 -3.78 24.68
C TYR A 83 -1.65 -4.82 25.52
#